data_AF-A0A918PMC2-F1
#
_entry.id   AF-A0A918PMC2-F1
#
_cell.length_a   1.000
_cell.length_b   1.000
_cell.length_c   1.000
_cell.angle_alpha   90.00
_cell.angle_beta   90.00
_cell.angle_gamma   90.00
#
_symmetry.space_group_name_H-M   'P 1'
#
loop_
_entity.id
_entity.type
_entity.pdbx_description
1 polymer ?
#
loop_
_entity_poly.entity_id
_entity_poly.type
_entity_poly.pdbx_seq_one_letter_code
_entity_poly.pdbx_strand_id
1 'polypeptide(L)'
;MSHQVYEVYQVGEVRERGTDVPEPTGVAAVAERGTVIASDYFQSYSVVGLLAVVGVLFVAVAFAAGRLLRPVVPTPEKLMTYECGVDPVGEGWAHTQVRYYVYAFLYVIFAVDSIFLFPWATVFADRDYGATTLVEMFVFLGFLAVGLLYAYKKGVLAWT
;
A
#
# COMPACT_ATOMS: atom_id res chain seq x y z
N MET A 1 -25.70 16.36 -13.99
CA MET A 1 -25.61 15.18 -13.10
C MET A 1 -26.15 15.47 -11.68
N SER A 2 -26.36 16.73 -11.29
CA SER A 2 -26.93 17.13 -9.99
C SER A 2 -28.45 16.96 -9.85
N HIS A 3 -29.22 16.97 -10.94
CA HIS A 3 -30.69 16.93 -10.87
C HIS A 3 -31.28 15.56 -10.50
N GLN A 4 -30.60 14.46 -10.83
CA GLN A 4 -31.10 13.10 -10.56
C GLN A 4 -31.05 12.72 -9.08
N VAL A 5 -30.17 13.35 -8.30
CA VAL A 5 -30.04 13.09 -6.85
C VAL A 5 -31.22 13.68 -6.08
N TYR A 6 -31.72 14.85 -6.48
CA TYR A 6 -32.89 15.48 -5.85
C TYR A 6 -34.19 14.74 -6.18
N GLU A 7 -34.30 14.17 -7.38
CA GLU A 7 -35.48 13.43 -7.81
C GLU A 7 -35.65 12.12 -7.01
N VAL A 8 -34.55 11.42 -6.71
CA VAL A 8 -34.57 10.23 -5.82
C VAL A 8 -34.96 10.61 -4.39
N TYR A 9 -34.53 11.79 -3.89
CA TYR A 9 -34.93 12.28 -2.57
C TYR A 9 -36.43 12.65 -2.50
N GLN A 10 -36.97 13.25 -3.55
CA GLN A 10 -38.38 13.68 -3.59
C GLN A 10 -39.36 12.52 -3.82
N VAL A 11 -38.95 11.46 -4.53
CA VAL A 11 -39.81 10.27 -4.75
C VAL A 11 -39.94 9.41 -3.48
N GLY A 12 -38.97 9.49 -2.55
CA GLY A 12 -39.02 8.79 -1.26
C GLY A 12 -40.04 9.35 -0.26
N GLU A 13 -40.33 10.66 -0.27
CA GLU A 13 -41.21 11.30 0.72
C GLU A 13 -42.71 11.04 0.50
N VAL A 14 -43.14 10.71 -0.72
CA VAL A 14 -44.57 10.70 -1.07
C VAL A 14 -45.27 9.34 -0.81
N ARG A 15 -44.52 8.27 -0.47
CA ARG A 15 -45.08 6.91 -0.29
C ARG A 15 -45.24 6.43 1.16
N GLU A 16 -44.98 7.27 2.16
CA GLU A 16 -45.03 6.86 3.58
C GLU A 16 -46.26 7.39 4.37
N ARG A 17 -47.31 7.87 3.68
CA ARG A 17 -48.55 8.29 4.35
C ARG A 17 -49.44 7.07 4.66
N GLY A 18 -49.17 6.35 5.75
CA GLY A 18 -50.08 5.30 6.24
C GLY A 18 -49.53 4.28 7.24
N THR A 19 -48.25 4.33 7.60
CA THR A 19 -47.69 3.55 8.70
C THR A 19 -46.92 4.52 9.58
N ASP A 20 -47.40 4.73 10.81
CA ASP A 20 -46.76 5.55 11.83
C ASP A 20 -45.49 4.82 12.28
N VAL A 21 -44.44 4.87 11.45
CA VAL A 21 -43.11 4.39 11.81
C VAL A 21 -42.56 5.46 12.76
N PRO A 22 -42.30 5.11 14.04
CA PRO A 22 -41.79 6.09 14.98
C PRO A 22 -40.49 6.67 14.43
N GLU A 23 -40.39 8.00 14.42
CA GLU A 23 -39.15 8.70 14.11
C GLU A 23 -38.02 8.04 14.91
N PRO A 24 -36.92 7.59 14.26
CA PRO A 24 -35.90 6.84 14.95
C PRO A 24 -35.36 7.72 16.08
N THR A 25 -35.70 7.34 17.31
CA THR A 25 -35.14 7.96 18.51
C THR A 25 -33.62 8.08 18.33
N GLY A 26 -32.98 9.14 18.81
CA GLY A 26 -31.58 9.44 18.48
C GLY A 26 -30.59 8.27 18.64
N VAL A 27 -30.92 7.29 19.50
CA VAL A 27 -30.17 6.03 19.68
C VAL A 27 -30.28 5.09 18.47
N ALA A 28 -31.48 4.92 17.90
CA ALA A 28 -31.71 4.09 16.72
C ALA A 28 -31.04 4.67 15.47
N ALA A 29 -31.12 6.00 15.28
CA ALA A 29 -30.46 6.69 14.17
C ALA A 29 -28.92 6.57 14.23
N VAL A 30 -28.33 6.58 15.43
CA VAL A 30 -26.88 6.37 15.62
C VAL A 30 -26.48 4.93 15.34
N ALA A 31 -27.28 3.95 15.76
CA ALA A 31 -27.04 2.54 15.48
C ALA A 31 -27.07 2.24 13.97
N GLU A 32 -28.09 2.72 13.27
CA GLU A 32 -28.20 2.59 11.80
C GLU A 32 -27.02 3.25 11.08
N ARG A 33 -26.65 4.48 11.48
CA ARG A 33 -25.47 5.16 10.92
C ARG A 33 -24.19 4.36 11.14
N GLY A 34 -24.00 3.76 12.32
CA GLY A 34 -22.86 2.90 12.62
C GLY A 34 -22.81 1.66 11.73
N THR A 35 -23.96 1.03 11.48
CA THR A 35 -24.08 -0.13 10.59
C THR A 35 -23.76 0.23 9.14
N VAL A 36 -24.29 1.35 8.63
CA VAL A 36 -24.02 1.83 7.26
C VAL A 36 -22.53 2.11 7.07
N ILE A 37 -21.91 2.81 8.02
CA ILE A 37 -20.48 3.12 7.97
C ILE A 37 -19.63 1.85 7.99
N ALA A 38 -19.96 0.88 8.85
CA ALA A 38 -19.28 -0.41 8.88
C ALA A 38 -19.44 -1.18 7.55
N SER A 39 -20.64 -1.24 6.99
CA SER A 39 -20.88 -1.91 5.70
C SER A 39 -20.09 -1.25 4.57
N ASP A 40 -20.06 0.08 4.52
CA ASP A 40 -19.32 0.84 3.50
C ASP A 40 -17.81 0.59 3.58
N TYR A 41 -17.26 0.51 4.80
CA TYR A 41 -15.85 0.15 5.01
C TYR A 41 -15.55 -1.26 4.51
N PHE A 42 -16.31 -2.27 4.96
CA PHE A 42 -16.09 -3.66 4.55
C PHE A 42 -16.28 -3.84 3.04
N GLN A 43 -17.27 -3.18 2.45
CA GLN A 43 -17.49 -3.21 1.01
C GLN A 43 -16.30 -2.60 0.26
N SER A 44 -15.78 -1.45 0.72
CA SER A 44 -14.60 -0.82 0.11
C SER A 44 -13.36 -1.73 0.13
N TYR A 45 -13.06 -2.34 1.28
CA TYR A 45 -11.93 -3.28 1.37
C TYR A 45 -12.18 -4.59 0.63
N SER A 46 -13.44 -5.04 0.50
CA SER A 46 -13.77 -6.25 -0.27
C SER A 46 -13.44 -6.09 -1.75
N VAL A 47 -13.61 -4.90 -2.32
CA VAL A 47 -13.24 -4.60 -3.71
C VAL A 47 -11.73 -4.71 -3.90
N VAL A 48 -10.95 -4.15 -2.97
CA VAL A 48 -9.47 -4.24 -2.99
C VAL A 48 -9.03 -5.70 -2.87
N GLY A 49 -9.63 -6.46 -1.95
CA GLY A 49 -9.35 -7.89 -1.78
C GLY A 49 -9.68 -8.71 -3.02
N LEU A 50 -10.85 -8.47 -3.62
CA LEU A 50 -11.26 -9.11 -4.86
C LEU A 50 -10.27 -8.81 -6.00
N LEU A 51 -9.86 -7.55 -6.15
CA LEU A 51 -8.90 -7.15 -7.17
C LEU A 51 -7.54 -7.85 -6.98
N ALA A 52 -7.06 -7.95 -5.74
CA ALA A 52 -5.84 -8.68 -5.43
C ALA A 52 -5.94 -10.16 -5.81
N VAL A 53 -7.06 -10.82 -5.46
CA VAL A 53 -7.32 -12.23 -5.82
C VAL A 53 -7.37 -12.41 -7.34
N VAL A 54 -8.12 -11.56 -8.04
CA VAL A 54 -8.20 -11.59 -9.51
C VAL A 54 -6.83 -11.37 -10.14
N GLY A 55 -6.02 -10.45 -9.61
CA GLY A 55 -4.65 -10.21 -10.08
C GLY A 55 -3.75 -11.43 -9.93
N VAL A 56 -3.78 -12.10 -8.77
CA VAL A 56 -3.03 -13.34 -8.55
C VAL A 56 -3.52 -14.45 -9.48
N LEU A 57 -4.84 -14.63 -9.61
CA LEU A 57 -5.43 -15.64 -10.50
C LEU A 57 -5.07 -15.38 -11.96
N PHE A 58 -5.07 -14.12 -12.39
CA PHE A 58 -4.68 -13.75 -13.74
C PHE A 58 -3.23 -14.17 -14.04
N VAL A 59 -2.29 -13.84 -13.15
CA VAL A 59 -0.89 -14.27 -13.29
C VAL A 59 -0.79 -15.79 -13.28
N ALA A 60 -1.45 -16.47 -12.34
CA ALA A 60 -1.41 -17.94 -12.25
C ALA A 60 -1.94 -18.61 -13.54
N VAL A 61 -3.07 -18.14 -14.08
CA VAL A 61 -3.65 -18.64 -15.34
C VAL A 61 -2.72 -18.35 -16.52
N ALA A 62 -2.13 -17.16 -16.60
CA ALA A 62 -1.19 -16.82 -17.67
C ALA A 62 0.05 -17.73 -17.67
N PHE A 63 0.64 -17.97 -16.49
CA PHE A 63 1.77 -18.90 -16.35
C PHE A 63 1.37 -20.36 -16.62
N ALA A 64 0.19 -20.80 -16.16
CA ALA A 64 -0.32 -22.15 -16.42
C ALA A 64 -0.59 -22.38 -17.90
N ALA A 65 -1.25 -21.43 -18.58
CA ALA A 65 -1.50 -21.46 -20.01
C ALA A 65 -0.17 -21.47 -20.78
N GLY A 66 0.78 -20.60 -20.42
CA GLY A 66 2.11 -20.56 -21.01
C GLY A 66 2.85 -21.89 -20.86
N ARG A 67 2.75 -22.54 -19.70
CA ARG A 67 3.33 -23.87 -19.46
C ARG A 67 2.65 -24.98 -20.27
N LEU A 68 1.33 -24.91 -20.46
CA LEU A 68 0.56 -25.93 -21.19
C LEU A 68 0.73 -25.80 -22.72
N LEU A 69 0.81 -24.58 -23.23
CA LEU A 69 0.89 -24.30 -24.67
C LEU A 69 2.33 -24.40 -25.23
N ARG A 70 3.36 -24.21 -24.39
CA ARG A 70 4.75 -24.19 -24.83
C ARG A 70 5.28 -25.60 -25.14
N PRO A 71 5.98 -25.80 -26.27
CA PRO A 71 6.79 -27.01 -26.49
C PRO A 71 7.89 -27.16 -25.42
N VAL A 72 7.94 -28.31 -24.75
CA VAL A 72 8.94 -28.60 -23.71
C VAL A 72 9.97 -29.57 -24.26
N VAL A 73 11.16 -29.05 -24.62
CA VAL A 73 12.30 -29.85 -25.09
C VAL A 73 13.50 -29.55 -24.21
N PRO A 74 13.64 -30.22 -23.04
CA PRO A 74 14.76 -30.03 -22.14
C PRO A 74 16.00 -30.65 -22.77
N THR A 75 17.07 -29.87 -22.90
CA THR A 75 18.41 -30.37 -23.27
C THR A 75 19.39 -29.92 -22.19
N PRO A 76 20.47 -30.66 -21.93
CA PRO A 76 21.46 -30.27 -20.91
C PRO A 76 21.94 -28.84 -21.10
N GLU A 77 22.18 -28.42 -22.35
CA GLU A 77 22.68 -27.10 -22.71
C GLU A 77 21.69 -25.97 -22.38
N LYS A 78 20.38 -26.21 -22.53
CA LYS A 78 19.33 -25.23 -22.18
C LYS A 78 19.14 -25.07 -20.67
N LEU A 79 19.62 -26.04 -19.89
CA LEU A 79 19.50 -26.06 -18.43
C LEU A 79 20.78 -25.59 -17.74
N MET A 80 21.88 -25.40 -18.48
CA MET A 80 23.12 -24.84 -17.95
C MET A 80 23.01 -23.33 -17.72
N THR A 81 23.68 -22.84 -16.68
CA THR A 81 23.80 -21.40 -16.40
C THR A 81 24.51 -20.70 -17.55
N TYR A 82 23.99 -19.55 -17.95
CA TYR A 82 24.59 -18.74 -19.00
C TYR A 82 25.88 -18.05 -18.50
N GLU A 83 27.01 -18.37 -19.09
CA GLU A 83 28.33 -17.78 -18.82
C GLU A 83 28.99 -17.32 -20.14
N CYS A 84 28.30 -16.49 -20.94
CA CYS A 84 28.85 -15.91 -22.19
C CYS A 84 29.42 -16.93 -23.20
N GLY A 85 28.89 -18.16 -23.22
CA GLY A 85 29.30 -19.22 -24.14
C GLY A 85 30.43 -20.12 -23.63
N VAL A 86 30.88 -19.96 -22.40
CA VAL A 86 31.75 -20.95 -21.72
C VAL A 86 30.93 -21.81 -20.78
N ASP A 87 31.43 -23.03 -20.50
CA ASP A 87 30.83 -23.89 -19.50
C ASP A 87 30.98 -23.27 -18.11
N PRO A 88 29.90 -23.23 -17.30
CA PRO A 88 29.95 -22.63 -15.98
C PRO A 88 30.95 -23.39 -15.09
N VAL A 89 31.90 -22.66 -14.53
CA VAL A 89 32.94 -23.19 -13.64
C VAL A 89 32.70 -22.71 -12.21
N GLY A 90 32.58 -23.66 -11.29
CA GLY A 90 32.37 -23.40 -9.87
C GLY A 90 30.88 -23.29 -9.48
N GLU A 91 30.56 -23.68 -8.25
CA GLU A 91 29.22 -23.52 -7.69
C GLU A 91 29.21 -22.38 -6.67
N GLY A 92 28.39 -21.34 -6.89
CA GLY A 92 27.76 -20.59 -5.80
C GLY A 92 28.61 -19.59 -4.99
N TRP A 93 29.80 -19.17 -5.45
CA TRP A 93 30.58 -18.16 -4.71
C TRP A 93 30.23 -16.74 -5.16
N ALA A 94 28.97 -16.36 -4.96
CA ALA A 94 28.61 -14.95 -4.94
C ALA A 94 29.17 -14.36 -3.64
N HIS A 95 30.26 -13.58 -3.74
CA HIS A 95 30.73 -12.75 -2.64
C HIS A 95 29.62 -11.76 -2.29
N THR A 96 28.77 -12.11 -1.33
CA THR A 96 27.73 -11.22 -0.85
C THR A 96 28.41 -10.08 -0.12
N GLN A 97 28.48 -8.94 -0.80
CA GLN A 97 29.13 -7.75 -0.27
C GLN A 97 28.29 -7.18 0.87
N VAL A 98 28.92 -6.85 2.00
CA VAL A 98 28.25 -6.24 3.18
C VAL A 98 27.50 -4.95 2.81
N ARG A 99 27.89 -4.28 1.71
CA ARG A 99 27.20 -3.08 1.20
C ARG A 99 25.68 -3.27 1.03
N TYR A 100 25.21 -4.42 0.56
CA TYR A 100 23.77 -4.67 0.37
C TYR A 100 23.01 -4.64 1.69
N TYR A 101 23.61 -5.20 2.75
CA TYR A 101 23.06 -5.17 4.10
C TYR A 101 22.93 -3.73 4.60
N VAL A 102 23.96 -2.90 4.41
CA VAL A 102 23.93 -1.51 4.89
C VAL A 102 22.80 -0.70 4.21
N TYR A 103 22.60 -0.85 2.90
CA TYR A 103 21.47 -0.21 2.21
C TYR A 103 20.12 -0.72 2.71
N ALA A 104 19.97 -2.03 2.94
CA ALA A 104 18.72 -2.60 3.45
C ALA A 104 18.40 -2.09 4.86
N PHE A 105 19.39 -2.02 5.76
CA PHE A 105 19.20 -1.49 7.11
C PHE A 105 18.86 -0.01 7.10
N LEU A 106 19.57 0.80 6.30
CA LEU A 106 19.23 2.21 6.14
C LEU A 106 17.81 2.38 5.62
N TYR A 107 17.40 1.60 4.60
CA TYR A 107 16.03 1.63 4.09
C TYR A 107 15.00 1.32 5.18
N VAL A 108 15.19 0.25 5.96
CA VAL A 108 14.23 -0.13 7.02
C VAL A 108 14.11 0.96 8.07
N ILE A 109 15.22 1.56 8.50
CA ILE A 109 15.21 2.66 9.48
C ILE A 109 14.43 3.85 8.92
N PHE A 110 14.77 4.31 7.70
CA PHE A 110 14.06 5.42 7.06
C PHE A 110 12.58 5.11 6.78
N ALA A 111 12.25 3.87 6.42
CA ALA A 111 10.87 3.45 6.16
C ALA A 111 10.03 3.51 7.45
N VAL A 112 10.56 3.00 8.56
CA VAL A 112 9.92 3.14 9.87
C VAL A 112 9.74 4.60 10.23
N ASP A 113 10.78 5.43 10.06
CA ASP A 113 10.66 6.85 10.41
C ASP A 113 9.64 7.59 9.53
N SER A 114 9.56 7.26 8.24
CA SER A 114 8.59 7.87 7.33
C SER A 114 7.13 7.58 7.72
N ILE A 115 6.86 6.51 8.48
CA ILE A 115 5.50 6.22 8.96
C ILE A 115 5.01 7.30 9.93
N PHE A 116 5.91 8.00 10.62
CA PHE A 116 5.57 9.10 11.52
C PHE A 116 5.12 10.36 10.79
N LEU A 117 5.36 10.44 9.47
CA LEU A 117 4.87 11.56 8.65
C LEU A 117 3.35 11.51 8.47
N PHE A 118 2.73 10.33 8.49
CA PHE A 118 1.28 10.18 8.32
C PHE A 118 0.45 10.82 9.45
N PRO A 119 0.67 10.48 10.75
CA PRO A 119 -0.09 11.10 11.83
C PRO A 119 0.19 12.61 11.92
N TRP A 120 1.42 13.05 11.68
CA TRP A 120 1.72 14.49 11.63
C TRP A 120 0.89 15.21 10.56
N ALA A 121 0.82 14.66 9.33
CA ALA A 121 0.06 15.26 8.24
C ALA A 121 -1.43 15.40 8.58
N THR A 122 -1.97 14.48 9.38
CA THR A 122 -3.36 14.54 9.84
C THR A 122 -3.59 15.61 10.91
N VAL A 123 -2.66 15.80 11.84
CA VAL A 123 -2.75 16.81 12.92
C VAL A 123 -2.49 18.22 12.40
N PHE A 124 -1.58 18.38 11.42
CA PHE A 124 -1.34 19.68 10.78
C PHE A 124 -2.61 20.23 10.09
N ALA A 125 -3.55 19.37 9.70
CA ALA A 125 -4.82 19.78 9.11
C ALA A 125 -5.77 20.46 10.13
N ASP A 126 -5.51 20.32 11.43
CA ASP A 126 -6.30 20.95 12.49
C ASP A 126 -5.86 22.41 12.73
N ARG A 127 -6.86 23.29 12.88
CA ARG A 127 -6.65 24.76 12.87
C ARG A 127 -5.82 25.30 14.03
N ASP A 128 -5.75 24.58 15.14
CA ASP A 128 -5.13 25.06 16.38
C ASP A 128 -3.63 24.71 16.48
N TYR A 129 -3.11 23.84 15.61
CA TYR A 129 -1.79 23.23 15.77
C TYR A 129 -0.75 23.59 14.70
N GLY A 130 -1.11 24.36 13.67
CA GLY A 130 -0.32 24.50 12.44
C GLY A 130 1.13 24.97 12.62
N ALA A 131 1.41 26.01 13.41
CA ALA A 131 2.79 26.55 13.54
C ALA A 131 3.70 25.66 14.40
N THR A 132 3.19 25.14 15.52
CA THR A 132 3.94 24.28 16.44
C THR A 132 4.28 22.94 15.79
N THR A 133 3.30 22.30 15.15
CA THR A 133 3.50 21.01 14.47
C THR A 133 4.45 21.12 13.29
N LEU A 134 4.48 22.27 12.60
CA LEU A 134 5.42 22.52 11.52
C LEU A 134 6.87 22.57 12.05
N VAL A 135 7.11 23.21 13.20
CA VAL A 135 8.45 23.22 13.83
C VAL A 135 8.86 21.81 14.25
N GLU A 136 7.97 21.04 14.88
CA GLU A 136 8.23 19.66 15.27
C GLU A 136 8.62 18.78 14.07
N MET A 137 7.98 18.98 12.91
CA MET A 137 8.33 18.26 11.68
C MET A 137 9.72 18.64 11.16
N PHE A 138 10.08 19.93 11.18
CA PHE A 138 11.44 20.32 10.81
C PHE A 138 12.50 19.74 11.76
N VAL A 139 12.19 19.64 13.06
CA VAL A 139 13.07 18.96 14.03
C VAL A 139 13.20 17.48 13.70
N PHE A 140 12.08 16.79 13.43
CA PHE A 140 12.06 15.37 13.04
C PHE A 140 12.85 15.10 11.76
N LEU A 141 12.59 15.87 10.70
CA LEU A 141 13.35 15.82 9.44
C LEU A 141 14.82 16.17 9.66
N GLY A 142 15.12 17.06 10.59
CA GLY A 142 16.48 17.38 11.02
C GLY A 142 17.23 16.16 11.56
N PHE A 143 16.61 15.37 12.43
CA PHE A 143 17.20 14.11 12.92
C PHE A 143 17.46 13.12 11.79
N LEU A 144 16.51 12.95 10.87
CA LEU A 144 16.68 12.10 9.68
C LEU A 144 17.82 12.57 8.77
N ALA A 145 17.89 13.88 8.53
CA ALA A 145 18.93 14.50 7.73
C ALA A 145 20.31 14.31 8.37
N VAL A 146 20.43 14.45 9.70
CA VAL A 146 21.68 14.20 10.43
C VAL A 146 22.11 12.74 10.30
N GLY A 147 21.19 11.78 10.46
CA GLY A 147 21.48 10.35 10.26
C GLY A 147 21.96 10.05 8.84
N LEU A 148 21.29 10.60 7.83
CA LEU A 148 21.68 10.45 6.42
C LEU A 148 23.05 11.09 6.15
N LEU A 149 23.27 12.29 6.66
CA LEU A 149 24.53 13.02 6.50
C LEU A 149 25.69 12.26 7.14
N TYR A 150 25.48 11.65 8.32
CA TYR A 150 26.48 10.81 8.96
C TYR A 150 26.83 9.59 8.10
N ALA A 151 25.82 8.87 7.59
CA ALA A 151 26.02 7.74 6.70
C ALA A 151 26.79 8.16 5.43
N TYR A 152 26.43 9.28 4.82
CA TYR A 152 27.15 9.85 3.69
C TYR A 152 28.61 10.15 4.03
N LYS A 153 28.88 10.83 5.15
CA LYS A 153 30.24 11.17 5.61
C LYS A 153 31.08 9.94 5.93
N LYS A 154 30.47 8.85 6.36
CA LYS A 154 31.12 7.55 6.58
C LYS A 154 31.37 6.75 5.31
N GLY A 155 30.91 7.22 4.16
CA GLY A 155 31.13 6.55 2.87
C GLY A 155 30.37 5.23 2.72
N VAL A 156 29.44 4.91 3.62
CA VAL A 156 28.60 3.69 3.52
C VAL A 156 27.62 3.73 2.34
N LEU A 157 27.40 4.93 1.78
CA LEU A 157 26.61 5.14 0.57
C LEU A 157 27.45 5.11 -0.72
N ALA A 158 28.75 4.77 -0.64
CA ALA A 158 29.59 4.68 -1.83
C ALA A 158 29.33 3.38 -2.60
N TRP A 159 29.14 3.49 -3.91
CA TRP A 159 29.04 2.35 -4.84
C TRP A 159 30.31 2.25 -5.68
N THR A 160 31.42 2.00 -4.99
CA THR A 160 32.73 1.77 -5.60
C THR A 160 33.37 0.51 -5.06
#